data_AF-A0A183GF60-F1
#
_entry.id   AF-A0A183GF60-F1
#
_cell.length_a   1.000
_cell.length_b   1.000
_cell.length_c   1.000
_cell.angle_alpha   90.00
_cell.angle_beta   90.00
_cell.angle_gamma   90.00
#
_symmetry.space_group_name_H-M   'P 1'
#
loop_
_entity.id
_entity.type
_entity.pdbx_description
1 polymer ?
#
loop_
_entity_poly.entity_id
_entity_poly.type
_entity_poly.pdbx_seq_one_letter_code
_entity_poly.pdbx_strand_id
1 'polypeptide(L)'
;MFSFYTYLPSIQIIFLIFEIFVSILQFNLLIAMMTRTYETIFETKKEWNRQWAQVILMLELSLSPRERLMHLLKYSRPTGVNKRIRSYVVNRKFRVGDGLTRDEEMHVREEKAQQILEEKRQLMKKKNRVQEIKENAVNIMARNSQGGRL
;
A
#
# COMPACT_ATOMS: atom_id res chain seq x y z
N MET A 1 -7.79 -33.71 -67.61
CA MET A 1 -8.86 -33.05 -66.83
C MET A 1 -9.10 -33.75 -65.48
N PHE A 2 -9.13 -35.08 -65.41
CA PHE A 2 -9.35 -35.84 -64.16
C PHE A 2 -8.29 -35.60 -63.05
N SER A 3 -6.99 -35.51 -63.37
CA SER A 3 -5.93 -35.28 -62.35
C SER A 3 -6.03 -33.93 -61.62
N PHE A 4 -6.66 -32.92 -62.23
CA PHE A 4 -6.84 -31.61 -61.59
C PHE A 4 -7.92 -31.66 -60.51
N TYR A 5 -8.97 -32.45 -60.72
CA TYR A 5 -10.07 -32.60 -59.76
C TYR A 5 -9.67 -33.41 -58.53
N THR A 6 -8.73 -34.34 -58.64
CA THR A 6 -8.22 -35.11 -57.49
C THR A 6 -7.27 -34.29 -56.60
N TYR A 7 -6.63 -33.25 -57.13
CA TYR A 7 -5.67 -32.42 -56.39
C TYR A 7 -6.32 -31.30 -55.57
N LEU A 8 -7.46 -30.77 -56.04
CA LEU A 8 -8.24 -29.75 -55.34
C LEU A 8 -8.62 -30.12 -53.88
N PRO A 9 -9.17 -31.31 -53.59
CA PRO A 9 -9.49 -31.68 -52.21
C PRO A 9 -8.23 -31.85 -51.34
N SER A 10 -7.11 -32.33 -51.89
CA SER A 10 -5.87 -32.45 -51.12
C SER A 10 -5.30 -31.09 -50.68
N ILE A 11 -5.38 -30.06 -51.52
CA ILE A 11 -4.95 -28.70 -51.16
C ILE A 11 -5.82 -28.13 -50.03
N GLN A 12 -7.13 -28.33 -50.09
CA GLN A 12 -8.06 -27.83 -49.06
C GLN A 12 -7.78 -28.45 -47.69
N ILE A 13 -7.44 -29.74 -47.65
CA ILE A 13 -7.08 -30.45 -46.41
C ILE A 13 -5.76 -29.94 -45.85
N ILE A 14 -4.75 -29.74 -46.69
CA ILE A 14 -3.45 -29.18 -46.28
C ILE A 14 -3.62 -27.75 -45.75
N PHE A 15 -4.42 -26.94 -46.41
CA PHE A 15 -4.76 -25.58 -45.98
C PHE A 15 -5.48 -25.59 -44.62
N LEU A 16 -6.46 -26.48 -44.44
CA LEU A 16 -7.19 -26.61 -43.18
C LEU A 16 -6.27 -27.02 -42.01
N ILE A 17 -5.40 -28.01 -42.24
CA ILE A 17 -4.45 -28.47 -41.21
C ILE A 17 -3.47 -27.35 -40.85
N PHE A 18 -2.96 -26.63 -41.85
CA PHE A 18 -2.08 -25.49 -41.64
C PHE A 18 -2.77 -24.38 -40.83
N GLU A 19 -4.01 -24.02 -41.18
CA GLU A 19 -4.78 -22.98 -40.50
C GLU A 19 -5.05 -23.34 -39.03
N ILE A 20 -5.41 -24.60 -38.76
CA ILE A 20 -5.62 -25.11 -37.39
C ILE A 20 -4.30 -25.05 -36.60
N PHE A 21 -3.19 -25.46 -37.20
CA PHE A 21 -1.89 -25.46 -36.55
C PHE A 21 -1.41 -24.04 -36.22
N VAL A 22 -1.53 -23.10 -37.17
CA VAL A 22 -1.21 -21.69 -36.97
C VAL A 22 -2.08 -21.08 -35.89
N SER A 23 -3.39 -21.34 -35.92
CA SER A 23 -4.33 -20.83 -34.92
C SER A 23 -3.96 -21.28 -33.51
N ILE A 24 -3.69 -22.58 -33.30
CA ILE A 24 -3.32 -23.13 -31.99
C ILE A 24 -2.03 -22.48 -31.47
N LEU A 25 -1.01 -22.34 -32.33
CA LEU A 25 0.25 -21.70 -31.94
C LEU A 25 0.06 -20.22 -31.60
N GLN A 26 -0.74 -19.49 -32.38
CA GLN A 26 -1.01 -18.08 -32.17
C GLN A 26 -1.78 -17.84 -30.86
N PHE A 27 -2.79 -18.66 -30.56
CA PHE A 27 -3.52 -18.58 -29.29
C PHE A 27 -2.61 -18.87 -28.09
N ASN A 28 -1.72 -19.87 -28.18
CA ASN A 28 -0.78 -20.18 -27.10
C ASN A 28 0.16 -19.01 -26.80
N LEU A 29 0.70 -18.33 -27.82
CA LEU A 29 1.58 -17.18 -27.64
C LEU A 29 0.82 -15.93 -27.17
N LEU A 30 -0.40 -15.72 -27.66
CA LEU A 30 -1.24 -14.60 -27.26
C LEU A 30 -1.65 -14.72 -25.79
N ILE A 31 -2.08 -15.90 -25.36
CA ILE A 31 -2.40 -16.16 -23.95
C ILE A 31 -1.15 -15.97 -23.09
N ALA A 32 0.02 -16.45 -23.51
CA ALA A 32 1.27 -16.24 -22.76
C ALA A 32 1.62 -14.75 -22.58
N MET A 33 1.50 -13.94 -23.65
CA MET A 33 1.75 -12.50 -23.58
C MET A 33 0.69 -11.76 -22.75
N MET A 34 -0.58 -12.13 -22.91
CA MET A 34 -1.69 -11.55 -22.15
C MET A 34 -1.61 -11.92 -20.67
N THR A 35 -1.26 -13.15 -20.30
CA THR A 35 -1.07 -13.57 -18.90
C THR A 35 0.10 -12.83 -18.26
N ARG A 36 1.25 -12.72 -18.95
CA ARG A 36 2.41 -11.96 -18.44
C ARG A 36 2.08 -10.48 -18.21
N THR A 37 1.36 -9.85 -19.14
CA THR A 37 0.93 -8.44 -18.99
C THR A 37 -0.17 -8.31 -17.95
N TYR A 38 -1.05 -9.30 -17.78
CA TYR A 38 -2.07 -9.34 -16.74
C TYR A 38 -1.46 -9.44 -15.34
N GLU A 39 -0.47 -10.30 -15.11
CA GLU A 39 0.25 -10.38 -13.84
C GLU A 39 0.89 -9.03 -13.48
N THR A 40 1.51 -8.38 -14.47
CA THR A 40 2.07 -7.02 -14.32
C THR A 40 0.99 -5.97 -14.00
N ILE A 41 -0.21 -6.08 -14.60
CA ILE A 41 -1.34 -5.17 -14.34
C ILE A 41 -1.99 -5.45 -12.98
N PHE A 42 -2.00 -6.70 -12.53
CA PHE A 42 -2.56 -7.08 -11.22
C PHE A 42 -1.76 -6.46 -10.07
N GLU A 43 -0.43 -6.39 -10.19
CA GLU A 43 0.43 -5.69 -9.23
C GLU A 43 0.16 -4.17 -9.18
N THR A 44 -0.38 -3.59 -10.27
CA THR A 44 -0.70 -2.15 -10.37
C THR A 44 -2.13 -1.80 -9.94
N LYS A 45 -2.71 -2.53 -8.97
CA LYS A 45 -4.00 -2.24 -8.28
C LYS A 45 -4.13 -0.79 -7.73
N LYS A 46 -3.04 -0.01 -7.71
CA LYS A 46 -3.02 1.44 -7.39
C LYS A 46 -3.64 2.32 -8.48
N GLU A 47 -3.69 1.85 -9.73
CA GLU A 47 -4.14 2.64 -10.86
C GLU A 47 -5.64 2.97 -10.79
N TRP A 48 -6.46 2.01 -10.34
CA TRP A 48 -7.87 2.24 -10.03
C TRP A 48 -8.04 3.38 -9.01
N ASN A 49 -7.28 3.33 -7.91
CA ASN A 49 -7.34 4.39 -6.90
C ASN A 49 -6.87 5.75 -7.45
N ARG A 50 -5.91 5.75 -8.38
CA ARG A 50 -5.43 6.95 -9.06
C ARG A 50 -6.53 7.56 -9.93
N GLN A 51 -7.18 6.75 -10.76
CA GLN A 51 -8.28 7.18 -11.62
C GLN A 51 -9.46 7.71 -10.79
N TRP A 52 -9.83 7.02 -9.71
CA TRP A 52 -10.86 7.50 -8.79
C TRP A 52 -10.51 8.82 -8.12
N ALA A 53 -9.27 8.98 -7.65
CA ALA A 53 -8.82 10.24 -7.09
C ALA A 53 -8.88 11.38 -8.12
N GLN A 54 -8.55 11.11 -9.38
CA GLN A 54 -8.67 12.10 -10.46
C GLN A 54 -10.11 12.53 -10.70
N VAL A 55 -11.06 11.58 -10.76
CA VAL A 55 -12.48 11.88 -10.92
C VAL A 55 -13.00 12.70 -9.74
N ILE A 56 -12.68 12.32 -8.50
CA ILE A 56 -13.07 13.07 -7.31
C ILE A 56 -12.50 14.49 -7.34
N LEU A 57 -11.22 14.64 -7.70
CA LEU A 57 -10.57 15.95 -7.80
C LEU A 57 -11.23 16.84 -8.86
N MET A 58 -11.56 16.30 -10.03
CA MET A 58 -12.27 17.04 -11.08
C MET A 58 -13.67 17.48 -10.60
N LEU A 59 -14.38 16.62 -9.88
CA LEU A 59 -15.66 16.97 -9.27
C LEU A 59 -15.48 18.07 -8.21
N GLU A 60 -14.51 17.96 -7.32
CA GLU A 60 -14.24 18.99 -6.29
C GLU A 60 -13.84 20.35 -6.89
N LEU A 61 -13.16 20.36 -8.02
CA LEU A 61 -12.82 21.58 -8.77
C LEU A 61 -14.03 22.22 -9.47
N SER A 62 -15.05 21.43 -9.80
CA SER A 62 -16.31 21.94 -10.39
C SER A 62 -17.23 22.65 -9.38
N LEU A 63 -17.00 22.48 -8.07
CA LEU A 63 -17.75 23.17 -7.01
C LEU A 63 -17.21 24.58 -6.75
N SER A 64 -18.07 25.46 -6.23
CA SER A 64 -17.65 26.81 -5.83
C SER A 64 -16.66 26.76 -4.65
N PRO A 65 -15.70 27.70 -4.55
CA PRO A 65 -14.70 27.70 -3.47
C PRO A 65 -15.28 27.72 -2.05
N ARG A 66 -16.48 28.31 -1.87
CA ARG A 66 -17.17 28.40 -0.58
C ARG A 66 -17.76 27.05 -0.16
N GLU A 67 -18.37 26.33 -1.09
CA GLU A 67 -18.92 24.99 -0.84
C GLU A 67 -17.80 23.99 -0.55
N ARG A 68 -16.70 24.05 -1.31
CA ARG A 68 -15.52 23.21 -1.08
C ARG A 68 -14.95 23.38 0.34
N LEU A 69 -14.85 24.62 0.81
CA LEU A 69 -14.40 24.91 2.18
C LEU A 69 -15.38 24.37 3.22
N MET A 70 -16.68 24.54 3.00
CA MET A 70 -17.73 24.03 3.90
C MET A 70 -17.68 22.50 4.01
N HIS A 71 -17.51 21.79 2.88
CA HIS A 71 -17.32 20.34 2.87
C HIS A 71 -16.05 19.91 3.60
N LEU A 72 -14.92 20.59 3.38
CA LEU A 72 -13.66 20.31 4.11
C LEU A 72 -13.80 20.51 5.62
N LEU A 73 -14.51 21.55 6.06
CA LEU A 73 -14.77 21.82 7.47
C LEU A 73 -15.73 20.80 8.10
N LYS A 74 -16.64 20.20 7.31
CA LYS A 74 -17.58 19.15 7.74
C LYS A 74 -16.89 17.81 7.99
N TYR A 75 -15.90 17.45 7.17
CA TYR A 75 -15.20 16.17 7.29
C TYR A 75 -13.90 16.22 8.12
N SER A 76 -13.35 17.41 8.39
CA SER A 76 -12.17 17.58 9.25
C SER A 76 -12.52 17.60 10.74
N ARG A 77 -11.68 16.98 11.58
CA ARG A 77 -11.85 16.98 13.04
C ARG A 77 -10.82 17.92 13.70
N PRO A 78 -11.22 18.74 14.69
CA PRO A 78 -10.27 19.55 15.45
C PRO A 78 -9.33 18.65 16.26
N THR A 79 -8.05 18.96 16.25
CA THR A 79 -7.00 18.15 16.90
C THR A 79 -6.46 18.87 18.11
N GLY A 80 -6.67 18.29 19.30
CA GLY A 80 -6.18 18.83 20.56
C GLY A 80 -6.98 20.03 21.10
N VAL A 81 -6.34 20.80 21.99
CA VAL A 81 -6.93 21.92 22.75
C VAL A 81 -7.18 23.16 21.87
N ASN A 82 -6.50 23.25 20.73
CA ASN A 82 -6.53 24.41 19.84
C ASN A 82 -7.41 24.13 18.61
N LYS A 83 -8.64 24.67 18.60
CA LYS A 83 -9.68 24.40 17.56
C LYS A 83 -9.29 24.85 16.14
N ARG A 84 -8.18 25.59 15.97
CA ARG A 84 -7.66 26.02 14.66
C ARG A 84 -6.90 24.91 13.93
N ILE A 85 -6.31 23.96 14.66
CA ILE A 85 -5.56 22.87 14.06
C ILE A 85 -6.55 21.74 13.77
N ARG A 86 -6.81 21.51 12.48
CA ARG A 86 -7.71 20.46 12.01
C ARG A 86 -6.89 19.37 11.36
N SER A 87 -7.19 18.11 11.66
CA SER A 87 -6.55 16.96 11.02
C SER A 87 -7.58 16.07 10.34
N TYR A 88 -7.11 15.39 9.31
CA TYR A 88 -7.85 14.33 8.64
C TYR A 88 -7.49 13.01 9.32
N VAL A 89 -8.42 12.46 10.10
CA VAL A 89 -8.22 11.19 10.80
C VAL A 89 -8.47 10.06 9.82
N VAL A 90 -7.41 9.55 9.19
CA VAL A 90 -7.49 8.33 8.40
C VAL A 90 -7.38 7.15 9.35
N ASN A 91 -8.47 6.40 9.50
CA ASN A 91 -8.37 5.09 10.10
C ASN A 91 -7.69 4.19 9.08
N ARG A 92 -6.36 4.01 9.19
CA ARG A 92 -5.65 2.98 8.44
C ARG A 92 -6.17 1.63 8.94
N LYS A 93 -7.25 1.15 8.33
CA LYS A 93 -7.49 -0.29 8.29
C LYS A 93 -6.28 -0.84 7.56
N PHE A 94 -5.35 -1.42 8.32
CA PHE A 94 -4.28 -2.22 7.77
C PHE A 94 -5.00 -3.29 6.94
N ARG A 95 -5.07 -3.10 5.62
CA ARG A 95 -5.49 -4.14 4.69
C ARG A 95 -4.35 -5.14 4.73
N VAL A 96 -4.36 -5.97 5.77
CA VAL A 96 -3.83 -7.32 5.68
C VAL A 96 -4.42 -7.88 4.39
N GLY A 97 -3.59 -8.51 3.55
CA GLY A 97 -3.90 -8.77 2.14
C GLY A 97 -5.33 -9.27 1.93
N ASP A 98 -6.00 -8.77 0.88
CA ASP A 98 -7.19 -9.43 0.34
C ASP A 98 -6.84 -10.91 0.16
N GLY A 99 -7.32 -11.77 1.08
CA GLY A 99 -7.03 -13.21 1.06
C GLY A 99 -6.45 -13.82 2.34
N LEU A 100 -6.14 -13.03 3.38
CA LEU A 100 -5.65 -13.60 4.65
C LEU A 100 -6.81 -14.07 5.54
N THR A 101 -6.74 -15.29 6.08
CA THR A 101 -7.78 -15.79 7.00
C THR A 101 -7.78 -14.97 8.30
N ARG A 102 -8.93 -14.94 8.99
CA ARG A 102 -9.13 -14.16 10.23
C ARG A 102 -8.04 -14.39 11.28
N ASP A 103 -7.49 -15.60 11.32
CA ASP A 103 -6.47 -16.03 12.27
C ASP A 103 -5.10 -15.46 11.92
N GLU A 104 -4.73 -15.49 10.64
CA GLU A 104 -3.49 -14.90 10.15
C GLU A 104 -3.49 -13.36 10.31
N GLU A 105 -4.64 -12.69 10.16
CA GLU A 105 -4.77 -11.26 10.49
C GLU A 105 -4.54 -10.97 11.98
N MET A 106 -4.98 -11.88 12.86
CA MET A 106 -4.82 -11.78 14.31
C MET A 106 -3.35 -11.92 14.69
N HIS A 107 -2.66 -12.94 14.16
CA HIS A 107 -1.23 -13.16 14.40
C HIS A 107 -0.37 -11.96 13.97
N VAL A 108 -0.59 -11.42 12.77
CA VAL A 108 0.16 -10.24 12.29
C VAL A 108 -0.10 -9.00 13.16
N ARG A 109 -1.32 -8.86 13.70
CA ARG A 109 -1.66 -7.76 14.61
C ARG A 109 -1.02 -7.95 15.98
N GLU A 110 -1.00 -9.16 16.49
CA GLU A 110 -0.38 -9.52 17.76
C GLU A 110 1.14 -9.35 17.71
N GLU A 111 1.81 -9.85 16.68
CA GLU A 111 3.25 -9.66 16.48
C GLU A 111 3.62 -8.18 16.42
N LYS A 112 2.86 -7.37 15.69
CA LYS A 112 3.08 -5.91 15.65
C LYS A 112 2.82 -5.24 17.00
N ALA A 113 1.78 -5.68 17.73
CA ALA A 113 1.51 -5.16 19.05
C ALA A 113 2.63 -5.50 20.04
N GLN A 114 3.20 -6.71 19.94
CA GLN A 114 4.35 -7.14 20.74
C GLN A 114 5.61 -6.33 20.39
N GLN A 115 5.91 -6.13 19.11
CA GLN A 115 7.04 -5.29 18.69
C GLN A 115 6.91 -3.85 19.19
N ILE A 116 5.73 -3.24 19.07
CA ILE A 116 5.48 -1.88 19.58
C ILE A 116 5.64 -1.82 21.10
N LEU A 117 5.19 -2.84 21.82
CA LEU A 117 5.32 -2.92 23.27
C LEU A 117 6.79 -3.06 23.69
N GLU A 118 7.55 -3.90 22.99
CA GLU A 118 8.98 -4.09 23.22
C GLU A 118 9.77 -2.81 22.94
N GLU A 119 9.52 -2.15 21.80
CA GLU A 119 10.12 -0.85 21.48
C GLU A 119 9.82 0.18 22.56
N LYS A 120 8.57 0.29 23.01
CA LYS A 120 8.19 1.17 24.12
C LYS A 120 8.94 0.82 25.40
N ARG A 121 9.05 -0.46 25.75
CA ARG A 121 9.76 -0.92 26.95
C ARG A 121 11.26 -0.58 26.87
N GLN A 122 11.89 -0.77 25.71
CA GLN A 122 13.29 -0.39 25.51
C GLN A 122 13.49 1.13 25.60
N LEU A 123 12.57 1.90 25.03
CA LEU A 123 12.63 3.36 25.03
C LEU A 123 12.46 3.92 26.46
N MET A 124 11.57 3.33 27.26
CA MET A 124 11.41 3.67 28.67
C MET A 124 12.68 3.36 29.48
N LYS A 125 13.30 2.18 29.28
CA LYS A 125 14.57 1.84 29.94
C LYS A 125 15.71 2.79 29.55
N LYS A 126 15.79 3.20 28.29
CA LYS A 126 16.78 4.20 27.83
C LYS A 126 16.53 5.56 28.50
N LYS A 127 15.28 6.01 28.59
CA LYS A 127 14.92 7.26 29.27
C LYS A 127 15.28 7.24 30.76
N ASN A 128 14.97 6.16 31.47
CA ASN A 128 15.27 6.03 32.89
C ASN A 128 16.79 6.06 33.16
N ARG A 129 17.60 5.33 32.38
CA ARG A 129 19.07 5.37 32.53
C ARG A 129 19.65 6.76 32.25
N VAL A 130 19.13 7.46 31.24
CA VAL A 130 19.56 8.85 30.95
C VAL A 130 19.19 9.78 32.10
N GLN A 131 18.04 9.56 32.74
CA GLN A 131 17.61 10.34 33.89
C GLN A 131 18.51 10.09 35.11
N GLU A 132 18.80 8.83 35.43
CA GLU A 132 19.73 8.45 36.51
C GLU A 132 21.13 9.04 36.31
N ILE A 133 21.65 9.03 35.08
CA ILE A 133 22.95 9.63 34.76
C ILE A 133 22.92 11.15 34.98
N LYS A 134 21.84 11.83 34.58
CA LYS A 134 21.68 13.28 34.80
C LYS A 134 21.59 13.59 36.29
N GLU A 135 20.81 12.84 37.06
CA GLU A 135 20.66 13.03 38.50
C GLU A 135 21.98 12.77 39.24
N ASN A 136 22.72 11.72 38.85
CA ASN A 136 24.03 11.43 39.43
C ASN A 136 25.07 12.51 39.06
N ALA A 137 25.09 12.99 37.82
CA ALA A 137 25.97 14.09 37.41
C ALA A 137 25.66 15.39 38.17
N VAL A 138 24.38 15.72 38.37
CA VAL A 138 23.96 16.87 39.19
C VAL A 138 24.39 16.70 40.64
N ASN A 139 24.24 15.51 41.22
CA ASN A 139 24.68 15.23 42.59
C ASN A 139 26.21 15.31 42.75
N ILE A 140 26.97 14.87 41.76
CA ILE A 140 28.44 14.99 41.74
C ILE A 140 28.85 16.46 41.62
N MET A 141 28.21 17.25 40.75
CA MET A 141 28.45 18.69 40.63
C MET A 141 28.09 19.44 41.92
N ALA A 142 27.00 19.08 42.58
CA ALA A 142 26.59 19.65 43.86
C ALA A 142 27.58 19.33 44.99
N ARG A 143 28.13 18.11 45.03
CA ARG A 143 29.16 17.71 46.00
C ARG A 143 30.49 18.42 45.77
N ASN A 144 30.93 18.55 44.51
CA ASN A 144 32.18 19.25 44.18
C ASN A 144 32.10 20.76 44.44
N SER A 145 30.91 21.37 44.39
CA SER A 145 30.70 22.77 44.76
C SER A 145 30.75 23.05 46.26
N GLN A 146 30.55 22.03 47.11
CA GLN A 146 30.62 22.19 48.58
C GLN A 146 31.98 21.83 49.18
N GLY A 147 32.85 21.13 48.44
CA GLY A 147 34.21 20.78 48.86
C GLY A 147 35.29 21.83 48.58
N GLY A 148 34.93 22.99 48.00
CA GLY A 148 35.87 24.03 47.56
C GLY A 148 35.98 25.25 48.49
N ARG A 149 35.78 25.09 49.80
CA ARG A 149 36.10 26.11 50.82
C ARG A 149 36.92 25.50 51.94
N LEU A 150 38.22 25.35 51.70
CA LEU A 150 39.27 25.42 52.72
C LEU A 150 40.42 26.23 52.11
#